data_AF-A0A7V6H037-F1
#
_entry.id   AF-A0A7V6H037-F1
#
_cell.length_a   1.000
_cell.length_b   1.000
_cell.length_c   1.000
_cell.angle_alpha   90.00
_cell.angle_beta   90.00
_cell.angle_gamma   90.00
#
_symmetry.space_group_name_H-M   'P 1'
#
loop_
_entity.id
_entity.type
_entity.pdbx_description
1 polymer ?
#
loop_
_entity_poly.entity_id
_entity_poly.type
_entity_poly.pdbx_seq_one_letter_code
_entity_poly.pdbx_strand_id
1 'polypeptide(L)'
;MELFKKRKKYEEFESGNEVIQDLKGFDIREWLNGQAFSRMSLEKHWSYAMYLVFFAFIYINNHYSVEKLLKEQVALNRELQELKYEAITTSSQLMQMSRQSEVVNRVHEAGLDLEVLKTPPRIIRVDD
;
A
#
# COMPACT_ATOMS: atom_id res chain seq x y z
N MET A 1 -43.41 58.52 43.58
CA MET A 1 -43.14 57.06 43.52
C MET A 1 -43.91 56.54 42.32
N GLU A 2 -43.39 55.91 41.28
CA GLU A 2 -42.06 55.43 40.94
C GLU A 2 -42.05 55.27 39.41
N LEU A 3 -40.92 55.53 38.74
CA LEU A 3 -40.70 55.04 37.38
C LEU A 3 -39.38 54.27 37.36
N PHE A 4 -39.51 52.98 37.65
CA PHE A 4 -38.42 52.02 37.73
C PHE A 4 -37.83 51.73 36.33
N LYS A 5 -36.60 52.18 36.15
CA LYS A 5 -35.44 51.35 35.77
C LYS A 5 -35.47 50.61 34.44
N LYS A 6 -34.90 51.28 33.44
CA LYS A 6 -34.33 50.69 32.22
C LYS A 6 -33.10 49.83 32.60
N ARG A 7 -33.11 48.52 32.33
CA ARG A 7 -31.90 47.68 32.29
C ARG A 7 -31.86 46.92 30.98
N LYS A 8 -30.92 47.32 30.10
CA LYS A 8 -30.45 46.49 28.97
C LYS A 8 -29.90 45.18 29.55
N LYS A 9 -30.47 44.04 29.15
CA LYS A 9 -29.87 42.72 29.37
C LYS A 9 -29.07 42.39 28.11
N TYR A 10 -27.77 42.13 28.29
CA TYR A 10 -26.84 41.76 27.25
C TYR A 10 -27.08 40.31 26.83
N GLU A 11 -26.84 40.02 25.55
CA GLU A 11 -27.02 38.69 24.93
C GLU A 11 -26.26 37.63 25.72
N GLU A 12 -27.01 36.69 26.29
CA GLU A 12 -26.48 35.51 26.97
C GLU A 12 -25.88 34.58 25.90
N PHE A 13 -24.62 34.19 26.11
CA PHE A 13 -23.89 33.27 25.25
C PHE A 13 -24.65 31.95 25.13
N GLU A 14 -25.10 31.60 23.93
CA GLU A 14 -25.75 30.32 23.66
C GLU A 14 -24.78 29.17 23.97
N SER A 15 -25.29 28.19 24.71
CA SER A 15 -24.58 27.00 25.14
C SER A 15 -24.14 26.20 23.92
N GLY A 16 -22.84 25.91 23.80
CA GLY A 16 -22.26 25.20 22.65
C GLY A 16 -22.88 23.83 22.35
N ASN A 17 -23.68 23.27 23.26
CA ASN A 17 -24.42 22.03 23.01
C ASN A 17 -25.67 22.24 22.13
N GLU A 18 -26.33 23.40 22.18
CA GLU A 18 -27.49 23.70 21.33
C GLU A 18 -27.03 23.93 19.88
N VAL A 19 -25.94 24.69 19.70
CA VAL A 19 -25.30 24.91 18.39
C VAL A 19 -24.84 23.59 17.76
N ILE A 20 -24.28 22.66 18.55
CA ILE A 20 -23.89 21.32 18.05
C ILE A 20 -25.12 20.47 17.70
N GLN A 21 -26.26 20.65 18.38
CA GLN A 21 -27.49 19.91 18.09
C GLN A 21 -28.14 20.38 16.79
N ASP A 22 -28.12 21.69 16.53
CA ASP A 22 -28.56 22.30 15.27
C ASP A 22 -27.65 21.89 14.09
N LEU A 23 -26.33 21.81 14.31
CA LEU A 23 -25.38 21.35 13.27
C LEU A 23 -25.48 19.84 12.97
N LYS A 24 -25.91 19.01 13.92
CA LYS A 24 -25.89 17.54 13.78
C LYS A 24 -27.14 16.97 13.10
N GLY A 25 -28.23 17.73 13.05
CA GLY A 25 -29.52 17.27 12.52
C GLY A 25 -29.89 17.80 11.14
N PHE A 26 -29.32 18.95 10.73
CA PHE A 26 -29.86 19.71 9.61
C PHE A 26 -29.27 19.32 8.25
N ASP A 27 -27.95 19.28 8.05
CA ASP A 27 -27.42 19.26 6.67
C ASP A 27 -27.65 17.95 5.87
N ILE A 28 -27.35 16.78 6.44
CA ILE A 28 -27.47 15.50 5.69
C ILE A 28 -28.93 15.04 5.52
N ARG A 29 -29.79 15.28 6.52
CA ARG A 29 -31.20 14.89 6.48
C ARG A 29 -31.99 15.79 5.55
N GLU A 30 -31.67 17.08 5.50
CA GLU A 30 -32.28 18.03 4.57
C GLU A 30 -31.83 17.82 3.12
N TRP A 31 -30.58 17.39 2.92
CA TRP A 31 -30.08 16.97 1.61
C TRP A 31 -30.81 15.72 1.07
N LEU A 32 -31.02 14.70 1.92
CA LEU A 32 -31.76 13.49 1.57
C LEU A 32 -33.26 13.74 1.34
N ASN A 33 -33.86 14.69 2.07
CA ASN A 33 -35.27 15.06 1.90
C ASN A 33 -35.54 15.92 0.64
N GLY A 34 -34.52 16.21 -0.18
CA GLY A 34 -34.68 16.98 -1.43
C GLY A 34 -34.85 18.49 -1.23
N GLN A 35 -34.89 18.97 0.02
CA GLN A 35 -35.10 20.38 0.35
C GLN A 35 -33.90 21.24 -0.05
N ALA A 36 -32.69 20.68 0.00
CA ALA A 36 -31.47 21.33 -0.50
C ALA A 36 -31.53 21.60 -2.02
N PHE A 37 -32.07 20.65 -2.80
CA PHE A 37 -32.26 20.81 -4.25
C PHE A 37 -33.32 21.85 -4.60
N SER A 38 -34.30 22.09 -3.71
CA SER A 38 -35.33 23.11 -3.88
C SER A 38 -34.88 24.52 -3.51
N ARG A 39 -33.95 24.66 -2.55
CA ARG A 39 -33.42 25.97 -2.10
C ARG A 39 -32.31 26.50 -3.02
N MET A 40 -31.50 25.62 -3.58
CA MET A 40 -30.51 25.95 -4.60
C MET A 40 -31.25 25.99 -5.94
N SER A 41 -31.16 27.08 -6.73
CA SER A 41 -31.79 27.18 -8.06
C SER A 41 -31.16 26.22 -9.10
N LEU A 42 -31.20 24.92 -8.81
CA LEU A 42 -30.61 23.83 -9.59
C LEU A 42 -31.43 23.46 -10.83
N GLU A 43 -32.62 24.03 -10.98
CA GLU A 43 -33.51 23.81 -12.14
C GLU A 43 -32.80 24.09 -13.48
N LYS A 44 -31.87 25.07 -13.51
CA LYS A 44 -31.20 25.46 -14.75
C LYS A 44 -29.94 24.64 -15.06
N HIS A 45 -29.39 23.92 -14.08
CA HIS A 45 -28.08 23.23 -14.19
C HIS A 45 -28.12 21.76 -13.76
N TRP A 46 -29.29 21.13 -13.68
CA TRP A 46 -29.43 19.69 -13.37
C TRP A 46 -28.54 18.79 -14.25
N SER A 47 -28.39 19.12 -15.53
CA SER A 47 -27.50 18.39 -16.45
C SER A 47 -26.03 18.39 -15.99
N TYR A 48 -25.57 19.46 -15.34
CA TYR A 48 -24.22 19.55 -14.79
C TYR A 48 -24.07 18.67 -13.54
N ALA A 49 -25.08 18.63 -12.67
CA ALA A 49 -25.08 17.73 -11.50
C ALA A 49 -25.03 16.26 -11.94
N MET A 50 -25.82 15.88 -12.95
CA MET A 50 -25.76 14.53 -13.53
C MET A 50 -24.40 14.20 -14.15
N TYR A 51 -23.76 15.18 -14.79
CA TYR A 51 -22.42 15.02 -15.34
C TYR A 51 -21.35 14.76 -14.25
N LEU A 52 -21.45 15.46 -13.11
CA LEU A 52 -20.56 15.20 -11.96
C LEU A 52 -20.79 13.81 -11.36
N VAL A 53 -22.05 13.38 -11.23
CA VAL A 53 -22.39 12.05 -10.75
C VAL A 53 -21.84 10.97 -11.68
N PHE A 54 -21.95 11.18 -13.00
CA PHE A 54 -21.36 10.27 -14.00
C PHE A 54 -19.84 10.16 -13.84
N PHE A 55 -19.13 11.27 -13.64
CA PHE A 55 -17.70 11.23 -13.36
C PHE A 55 -17.37 10.57 -12.02
N ALA A 56 -18.19 10.75 -11.00
CA ALA A 56 -18.02 10.06 -9.72
C ALA A 56 -18.09 8.53 -9.91
N PHE A 57 -19.03 8.04 -10.74
CA PHE A 57 -19.08 6.61 -11.08
C PHE A 57 -17.82 6.14 -11.83
N ILE A 58 -17.35 6.90 -12.81
CA ILE A 58 -16.10 6.57 -13.54
C ILE A 58 -14.91 6.53 -12.56
N TYR A 59 -14.82 7.51 -11.67
CA TYR A 59 -13.75 7.60 -10.67
C TYR A 59 -13.75 6.40 -9.73
N ILE A 60 -14.92 6.01 -9.20
CA ILE A 60 -15.04 4.83 -8.34
C ILE A 60 -14.59 3.56 -9.08
N ASN A 61 -15.01 3.38 -10.34
CA ASN A 61 -14.59 2.23 -11.14
C ASN A 61 -13.07 2.22 -11.40
N ASN A 62 -12.49 3.39 -11.66
CA ASN A 62 -11.05 3.53 -11.86
C ASN A 62 -10.27 3.21 -10.58
N HIS A 63 -10.76 3.67 -9.43
CA HIS A 63 -10.15 3.44 -8.14
C HIS A 63 -9.98 1.94 -7.82
N TYR A 64 -11.04 1.13 -7.98
CA TYR A 64 -10.94 -0.32 -7.77
C TYR A 64 -9.94 -1.01 -8.69
N SER A 65 -9.81 -0.52 -9.94
CA SER A 65 -8.85 -1.06 -10.90
C SER A 65 -7.41 -0.80 -10.46
N VAL A 66 -7.14 0.40 -9.92
CA VAL A 66 -5.83 0.78 -9.39
C VAL A 66 -5.50 -0.03 -8.13
N GLU A 67 -6.44 -0.24 -7.22
CA GLU A 67 -6.21 -1.05 -6.02
C GLU A 67 -5.85 -2.50 -6.35
N LYS A 68 -6.52 -3.09 -7.34
CA LYS A 68 -6.21 -4.45 -7.79
C LYS A 68 -4.81 -4.53 -8.39
N LEU A 69 -4.46 -3.59 -9.26
CA LEU A 69 -3.16 -3.54 -9.92
C LEU A 69 -2.02 -3.33 -8.92
N LEU A 70 -2.25 -2.50 -7.89
CA LEU A 70 -1.28 -2.29 -6.81
C LEU A 70 -1.02 -3.59 -6.03
N LYS A 71 -2.07 -4.35 -5.69
CA LYS A 71 -1.93 -5.63 -4.99
C LYS A 71 -1.15 -6.65 -5.81
N GLU A 72 -1.45 -6.76 -7.10
CA GLU A 72 -0.76 -7.67 -8.02
C GLU A 72 0.71 -7.28 -8.18
N GLN A 73 1.02 -5.99 -8.31
CA GLN A 73 2.40 -5.50 -8.35
C GLN A 73 3.19 -5.83 -7.07
N VAL A 74 2.57 -5.70 -5.91
CA VAL A 74 3.22 -6.06 -4.63
C VAL A 74 3.47 -7.56 -4.53
N ALA A 75 2.50 -8.39 -4.92
CA ALA A 75 2.65 -9.85 -4.93
C ALA A 75 3.78 -10.28 -5.88
N LEU A 76 3.79 -9.76 -7.11
CA LEU A 76 4.79 -10.08 -8.12
C LEU A 76 6.20 -9.63 -7.69
N ASN A 77 6.33 -8.44 -7.10
CA ASN A 77 7.62 -7.99 -6.57
C ASN A 77 8.12 -8.87 -5.42
N ARG A 78 7.21 -9.37 -4.58
CA ARG A 78 7.56 -10.29 -3.50
C ARG A 78 8.08 -11.62 -4.05
N GLU A 79 7.41 -12.20 -5.04
CA GLU A 79 7.86 -13.44 -5.70
C GLU A 79 9.24 -13.26 -6.34
N LEU A 80 9.47 -12.14 -7.02
CA LEU A 80 10.80 -11.82 -7.58
C LEU A 80 11.88 -11.70 -6.50
N GLN A 81 11.57 -11.13 -5.34
CA GLN A 81 12.51 -11.07 -4.22
C GLN A 81 12.81 -12.46 -3.67
N GLU A 82 11.77 -13.26 -3.40
CA GLU A 82 11.93 -14.64 -2.92
C GLU A 82 12.79 -15.47 -3.90
N LEU A 83 12.53 -15.39 -5.20
CA LEU A 83 13.33 -16.07 -6.22
C LEU A 83 14.79 -15.60 -6.26
N LYS A 84 15.04 -14.30 -6.06
CA LYS A 84 16.41 -13.78 -5.95
C LYS A 84 17.12 -14.33 -4.72
N TYR A 85 16.46 -14.37 -3.58
CA TYR A 85 17.02 -14.95 -2.36
C TYR A 85 17.30 -16.45 -2.51
N GLU A 86 16.40 -17.17 -3.17
CA GLU A 86 16.60 -18.60 -3.47
C GLU A 86 17.81 -18.81 -4.39
N ALA A 87 17.94 -18.02 -5.47
CA ALA A 87 19.09 -18.09 -6.37
C ALA A 87 20.42 -17.78 -5.65
N ILE A 88 20.45 -16.77 -4.79
CA ILE A 88 21.63 -16.42 -4.00
C ILE A 88 21.98 -17.55 -3.04
N THR A 89 20.99 -18.05 -2.30
CA THR A 89 21.18 -19.15 -1.34
C THR A 89 21.68 -20.40 -2.04
N THR A 90 21.05 -20.78 -3.16
CA THR A 90 21.42 -21.97 -3.95
C THR A 90 22.83 -21.85 -4.50
N SER A 91 23.19 -20.69 -5.05
CA SER A 91 24.55 -20.42 -5.53
C SER A 91 25.56 -20.48 -4.38
N SER A 92 25.23 -19.92 -3.21
CA SER A 92 26.06 -20.00 -2.00
C SER A 92 26.26 -21.43 -1.53
N GLN A 93 25.21 -22.25 -1.53
CA GLN A 93 25.29 -23.68 -1.21
C GLN A 93 26.19 -24.40 -2.20
N LEU A 94 26.02 -24.16 -3.50
CA LEU A 94 26.87 -24.76 -4.53
C LEU A 94 28.34 -24.36 -4.36
N MET A 95 28.61 -23.09 -4.04
CA MET A 95 29.95 -22.57 -3.82
C MET A 95 30.58 -23.19 -2.56
N GLN A 96 29.81 -23.39 -1.50
CA GLN A 96 30.24 -24.10 -0.30
C GLN A 96 30.52 -25.59 -0.61
N MET A 97 29.66 -26.23 -1.39
CA MET A 97 29.82 -27.63 -1.80
C MET A 97 31.02 -27.86 -2.71
N SER A 98 31.31 -26.88 -3.57
CA SER A 98 32.44 -26.89 -4.52
C SER A 98 33.73 -26.40 -3.87
N ARG A 99 33.69 -25.95 -2.61
CA ARG A 99 34.86 -25.41 -1.92
C ARG A 99 35.88 -26.52 -1.75
N GLN A 100 37.12 -26.28 -2.16
CA GLN A 100 38.16 -27.31 -2.18
C GLN A 100 38.34 -28.02 -0.84
N SER A 101 38.26 -27.28 0.28
CA SER A 101 38.31 -27.87 1.63
C SER A 101 37.16 -28.83 1.91
N GLU A 102 35.95 -28.52 1.43
CA GLU A 102 34.76 -29.32 1.67
C GLU A 102 34.72 -30.56 0.77
N VAL A 103 35.20 -30.43 -0.48
CA VAL A 103 35.43 -31.56 -1.39
C VAL A 103 36.47 -32.52 -0.80
N VAL A 104 37.59 -32.03 -0.28
CA VAL A 104 38.62 -32.87 0.36
C VAL A 104 38.05 -33.62 1.58
N ASN A 105 37.26 -32.93 2.41
CA ASN A 105 36.61 -33.57 3.55
C ASN A 105 35.61 -34.65 3.10
N ARG A 106 34.77 -34.38 2.09
CA ARG A 106 33.84 -35.39 1.55
C ARG A 106 34.54 -36.60 0.96
N VAL A 107 35.67 -36.39 0.27
CA VAL A 107 36.48 -37.47 -0.32
C VAL A 107 37.08 -38.35 0.78
N HIS A 108 37.55 -37.74 1.87
CA HIS A 108 38.08 -38.46 3.04
C HIS A 108 36.98 -39.23 3.80
N GLU A 109 35.81 -38.63 4.01
CA GLU A 109 34.64 -39.28 4.62
C GLU A 109 34.10 -40.45 3.77
N ALA A 110 34.18 -40.34 2.44
CA ALA A 110 33.79 -41.40 1.51
C ALA A 110 34.80 -42.56 1.44
N GLY A 111 35.93 -42.49 2.16
CA GLY A 111 36.96 -43.53 2.17
C GLY A 111 37.72 -43.66 0.84
N LEU A 112 37.66 -42.63 -0.01
CA LEU A 112 38.42 -42.57 -1.24
C LEU A 112 39.85 -42.13 -0.90
N ASP A 113 40.84 -42.98 -1.18
CA ASP A 113 42.27 -42.73 -0.90
C ASP A 113 42.90 -41.72 -1.88
N LEU A 114 42.21 -40.60 -2.08
CA LEU A 114 42.56 -39.54 -3.02
C LEU A 114 43.13 -38.34 -2.24
N GLU A 115 44.45 -38.17 -2.30
CA GLU A 115 45.14 -36.99 -1.78
C GLU A 115 45.25 -35.88 -2.84
N VAL A 116 45.20 -34.62 -2.39
CA VAL A 116 45.43 -33.46 -3.26
C VAL A 116 46.88 -33.48 -3.76
N LEU A 117 47.09 -33.34 -5.07
CA LEU A 117 48.41 -33.25 -5.69
C LEU A 117 49.21 -32.06 -5.10
N LYS A 118 50.29 -32.36 -4.37
CA LYS A 118 51.20 -31.37 -3.77
C LYS A 118 52.21 -30.78 -4.77
N THR A 119 52.35 -31.41 -5.93
CA THR A 119 53.29 -31.02 -6.99
C THR A 119 52.55 -30.77 -8.30
N PRO A 120 52.95 -29.76 -9.09
CA PRO A 120 52.27 -29.42 -10.34
C PRO A 120 52.31 -30.58 -11.35
N PRO A 121 51.24 -30.80 -12.13
CA PRO A 121 51.17 -31.89 -13.10
C PRO A 121 52.21 -31.70 -14.21
N ARG A 122 52.98 -32.76 -14.51
CA ARG A 122 53.93 -32.75 -15.63
C ARG A 122 53.20 -33.06 -16.92
N ILE A 123 53.19 -32.08 -17.82
CA ILE A 123 52.78 -32.28 -19.22
C ILE A 123 53.89 -33.04 -19.93
N ILE A 124 53.59 -34.27 -20.36
CA ILE A 124 54.46 -35.04 -21.24
C ILE A 124 54.20 -34.51 -22.65
N ARG A 125 55.12 -33.72 -23.19
CA ARG A 125 55.14 -33.43 -24.62
C ARG A 125 55.97 -34.51 -25.29
N VAL A 126 55.37 -35.16 -26.28
CA VAL A 126 56.10 -36.01 -27.21
C VAL A 126 56.79 -35.04 -28.17
N ASP A 127 58.12 -34.98 -28.13
CA ASP A 127 58.90 -34.31 -29.17
C ASP A 127 58.93 -35.26 -30.38
N ASP A 128 58.55 -34.74 -31.56
CA ASP A 128 58.50 -35.48 -32.84
C ASP A 128 59.86 -36.07 -33.24
#